data_AF-A0A358SP34-F1
#
_entry.id   AF-A0A358SP34-F1
#
_cell.length_a   1.000
_cell.length_b   1.000
_cell.length_c   1.000
_cell.angle_alpha   90.00
_cell.angle_beta   90.00
_cell.angle_gamma   90.00
#
_symmetry.space_group_name_H-M   'P 1'
#
loop_
_entity.id
_entity.type
_entity.pdbx_description
1 polymer ?
#
loop_
_entity_poly.entity_id
_entity_poly.type
_entity_poly.pdbx_seq_one_letter_code
_entity_poly.pdbx_strand_id
1 'polypeptide(L)'
;MSRTCTLPPCIRSQIHCGRRLRRCVSSGSTVGSVSLCLPTASTSLSIRGLGNTPIRFRRPTWISSTTCLASGASTIPGTSSSTSSPELNVSRSQADLGLTATVAVLACAAAAVSAPVAVTAVLGILILAAPGYLLGELLFGAAIEGLERVAVAAGLALCVPILGGLILYAAGVQLHRATWLGLLAGLTLACDLVLLWRRRSGRAASFGWAPRRLPRRHAMAFGAAVAIAVCAVGIARAGVVWQHYPGFTQLWLVRSQGNAASVNLGVANHEGKTARYRLVLLRNFRPAGSWNLTLANGQTWHRSPSSSGRRISVKLYKLPELAHSYRYVAIDGSGAQ
;
A
#
# COMPACT_ATOMS: atom_id res chain seq x y z
N MET A 1 -37.89 -40.98 -30.67
CA MET A 1 -36.89 -40.24 -31.46
C MET A 1 -35.75 -39.83 -30.54
N SER A 2 -34.73 -40.68 -30.47
CA SER A 2 -33.59 -40.55 -29.55
C SER A 2 -32.56 -39.61 -30.15
N ARG A 3 -32.22 -38.51 -29.45
CA ARG A 3 -31.16 -37.60 -29.87
C ARG A 3 -29.91 -37.83 -29.02
N THR A 4 -28.89 -38.31 -29.71
CA THR A 4 -27.51 -38.52 -29.29
C THR A 4 -26.85 -37.16 -29.01
N CYS A 5 -26.31 -36.98 -27.81
CA CYS A 5 -25.52 -35.80 -27.45
C CYS A 5 -24.04 -36.04 -27.80
N THR A 6 -23.52 -35.31 -28.78
CA THR A 6 -22.09 -35.21 -29.10
C THR A 6 -21.46 -34.11 -28.23
N LEU A 7 -20.45 -34.48 -27.44
CA LEU A 7 -19.60 -33.57 -26.66
C LEU A 7 -18.51 -32.94 -27.54
N PRO A 8 -18.13 -31.67 -27.35
CA PRO A 8 -17.00 -31.04 -28.03
C PRO A 8 -15.66 -31.34 -27.32
N PRO A 9 -14.52 -31.28 -28.07
CA PRO A 9 -13.22 -31.73 -27.60
C PRO A 9 -12.49 -30.70 -26.70
N CYS A 10 -11.74 -31.23 -25.73
CA CYS A 10 -10.81 -30.51 -24.88
C CYS A 10 -9.69 -29.85 -25.68
N ILE A 11 -9.57 -28.52 -25.59
CA ILE A 11 -8.44 -27.77 -26.14
C ILE A 11 -7.27 -27.83 -25.14
N ARG A 12 -6.24 -28.59 -25.52
CA ARG A 12 -4.98 -28.76 -24.81
C ARG A 12 -4.05 -27.60 -25.15
N SER A 13 -3.88 -26.66 -24.22
CA SER A 13 -2.93 -25.54 -24.34
C SER A 13 -1.49 -26.06 -24.20
N GLN A 14 -0.72 -26.00 -25.29
CA GLN A 14 0.72 -26.22 -25.30
C GLN A 14 1.45 -24.98 -24.78
N ILE A 15 2.26 -25.16 -23.74
CA ILE A 15 3.20 -24.17 -23.22
C ILE A 15 4.49 -24.27 -24.05
N HIS A 16 4.73 -23.27 -24.91
CA HIS A 16 6.01 -23.11 -25.61
C HIS A 16 7.06 -22.53 -24.66
N CYS A 17 8.08 -23.32 -24.35
CA CYS A 17 9.28 -22.91 -23.65
C CYS A 17 10.26 -22.29 -24.66
N GLY A 18 10.42 -20.96 -24.63
CA GLY A 18 11.35 -20.22 -25.48
C GLY A 18 12.63 -19.81 -24.75
N ARG A 19 13.68 -20.64 -24.85
CA ARG A 19 15.08 -20.27 -24.59
C ARG A 19 15.63 -19.48 -25.78
N ARG A 20 16.16 -18.25 -25.57
CA ARG A 20 17.21 -17.58 -26.39
C ARG A 20 17.64 -16.30 -25.65
N LEU A 21 18.84 -15.75 -25.75
CA LEU A 21 20.20 -16.19 -26.07
C LEU A 21 21.06 -14.99 -25.60
N ARG A 22 22.21 -15.23 -24.98
CA ARG A 22 23.18 -14.19 -24.65
C ARG A 22 23.69 -13.54 -25.94
N ARG A 23 23.77 -12.21 -25.97
CA ARG A 23 24.70 -11.48 -26.84
C ARG A 23 25.56 -10.55 -26.00
N CYS A 24 26.84 -10.91 -25.90
CA CYS A 24 27.91 -9.95 -25.69
C CYS A 24 28.11 -9.16 -26.98
N VAL A 25 28.17 -7.84 -26.89
CA VAL A 25 28.78 -7.00 -27.92
C VAL A 25 29.80 -6.11 -27.22
N SER A 26 31.06 -6.40 -27.51
CA SER A 26 32.23 -5.57 -27.25
C SER A 26 32.66 -4.95 -28.57
N SER A 27 32.81 -3.63 -28.61
CA SER A 27 33.58 -2.79 -29.56
C SER A 27 33.29 -1.34 -29.12
N GLY A 28 34.22 -0.42 -28.86
CA GLY A 28 35.64 -0.32 -29.18
C GLY A 28 35.87 1.12 -29.68
N SER A 29 36.69 1.90 -28.94
CA SER A 29 37.45 3.12 -29.36
C SER A 29 36.67 4.30 -30.02
N THR A 30 36.96 5.58 -29.75
CA THR A 30 38.24 6.27 -30.01
C THR A 30 38.22 7.72 -29.46
N VAL A 31 39.40 8.23 -29.07
CA VAL A 31 39.84 9.66 -28.92
C VAL A 31 39.02 10.58 -28.02
N GLY A 32 39.53 11.33 -27.05
CA GLY A 32 40.89 11.69 -26.65
C GLY A 32 40.75 13.02 -25.90
N SER A 33 41.41 13.16 -24.75
CA SER A 33 41.85 14.49 -24.29
C SER A 33 42.85 14.31 -23.15
N VAL A 34 44.03 14.86 -23.40
CA VAL A 34 45.17 14.93 -22.49
C VAL A 34 44.90 16.05 -21.50
N SER A 35 45.04 15.79 -20.21
CA SER A 35 45.30 16.83 -19.22
C SER A 35 46.31 16.33 -18.21
N LEU A 36 47.50 16.90 -18.33
CA LEU A 36 48.62 16.81 -17.40
C LEU A 36 48.25 17.53 -16.10
N CYS A 37 48.44 16.88 -14.95
CA CYS A 37 48.78 17.56 -13.70
C CYS A 37 49.49 16.61 -12.73
N LEU A 38 50.47 17.20 -12.03
CA LEU A 38 51.62 16.66 -11.32
C LEU A 38 51.40 15.51 -10.30
N PRO A 39 52.47 14.73 -10.02
CA PRO A 39 52.51 13.77 -8.93
C PRO A 39 52.82 14.45 -7.59
N THR A 40 51.96 14.26 -6.59
CA THR A 40 52.31 14.55 -5.19
C THR A 40 52.92 13.29 -4.59
N ALA A 41 54.22 13.34 -4.36
CA ALA A 41 54.97 12.31 -3.65
C ALA A 41 54.36 12.06 -2.27
N SER A 42 53.96 10.82 -1.99
CA SER A 42 53.66 10.34 -0.65
C SER A 42 54.74 9.34 -0.23
N THR A 43 55.60 9.81 0.65
CA THR A 43 56.66 9.05 1.29
C THR A 43 56.05 7.90 2.10
N SER A 44 56.27 6.67 1.64
CA SER A 44 55.93 5.47 2.38
C SER A 44 56.95 5.27 3.51
N LEU A 45 56.56 5.55 4.76
CA LEU A 45 57.37 5.24 5.93
C LEU A 45 56.91 3.88 6.47
N SER A 46 57.66 2.85 6.09
CA SER A 46 57.56 1.48 6.59
C SER A 46 58.16 1.41 7.99
N ILE A 47 57.32 1.34 9.03
CA ILE A 47 57.74 0.92 10.37
C ILE A 47 57.30 -0.52 10.58
N ARG A 48 58.23 -1.45 10.34
CA ARG A 48 58.21 -2.76 11.00
C ARG A 48 58.70 -2.55 12.43
N GLY A 49 57.86 -2.84 13.40
CA GLY A 49 58.21 -2.84 14.82
C GLY A 49 57.45 -3.94 15.55
N LEU A 50 58.19 -4.97 15.96
CA LEU A 50 57.79 -5.98 16.93
C LEU A 50 57.26 -5.33 18.22
N GLY A 51 56.28 -5.99 18.87
CA GLY A 51 56.02 -5.79 20.29
C GLY A 51 54.55 -5.91 20.69
N ASN A 52 54.11 -7.13 20.97
CA ASN A 52 52.85 -7.38 21.67
C ASN A 52 53.02 -7.02 23.16
N THR A 53 52.57 -5.84 23.57
CA THR A 53 52.24 -5.52 24.96
C THR A 53 50.94 -4.68 25.02
N PRO A 54 50.00 -4.99 25.92
CA PRO A 54 48.74 -4.24 26.04
C PRO A 54 48.97 -2.93 26.79
N ILE A 55 49.20 -1.84 26.06
CA ILE A 55 49.25 -0.48 26.62
C ILE A 55 47.82 0.02 26.86
N ARG A 56 47.44 0.16 28.14
CA ARG A 56 46.26 0.92 28.57
C ARG A 56 46.43 2.39 28.17
N PHE A 57 45.75 2.82 27.11
CA PHE A 57 45.60 4.24 26.80
C PHE A 57 44.67 4.91 27.82
N ARG A 58 45.24 5.66 28.76
CA ARG A 58 44.53 6.74 29.46
C ARG A 58 44.14 7.79 28.41
N ARG A 59 42.85 8.11 28.32
CA ARG A 59 42.36 9.21 27.49
C ARG A 59 42.97 10.53 28.00
N PRO A 60 43.51 11.38 27.12
CA PRO A 60 43.91 12.73 27.49
C PRO A 60 42.66 13.56 27.76
N THR A 61 42.52 14.04 29.00
CA THR A 61 41.66 15.17 29.35
C THR A 61 42.23 16.42 28.71
N TRP A 62 41.62 16.86 27.61
CA TRP A 62 41.89 18.17 27.03
C TRP A 62 41.32 19.23 27.97
N ILE A 63 42.20 19.87 28.73
CA ILE A 63 41.91 21.13 29.43
C ILE A 63 42.21 22.23 28.42
N SER A 64 41.17 22.68 27.70
CA SER A 64 41.24 23.90 26.90
C SER A 64 41.20 25.09 27.85
N SER A 65 42.36 25.48 28.38
CA SER A 65 42.52 26.76 29.07
C SER A 65 42.70 27.85 28.02
N THR A 66 41.62 28.51 27.63
CA THR A 66 41.69 29.77 26.88
C THR A 66 41.93 30.89 27.88
N THR A 67 43.19 31.28 28.05
CA THR A 67 43.56 32.43 28.87
C THR A 67 43.21 33.70 28.10
N CYS A 68 42.04 34.28 28.37
CA CYS A 68 41.68 35.60 27.88
C CYS A 68 42.41 36.66 28.73
N LEU A 69 43.16 37.55 28.09
CA LEU A 69 43.73 38.74 28.72
C LEU A 69 42.58 39.64 29.21
N ALA A 70 42.59 39.93 30.52
CA ALA A 70 41.62 40.76 31.19
C ALA A 70 41.79 42.24 30.79
N SER A 71 40.76 42.81 30.17
CA SER A 71 40.60 44.25 30.02
C SER A 71 40.07 44.84 31.33
N GLY A 72 40.87 45.68 31.99
CA GLY A 72 40.50 46.32 33.25
C GLY A 72 39.57 47.51 33.03
N ALA A 73 38.25 47.28 33.12
CA ALA A 73 37.23 48.26 33.52
C ALA A 73 35.82 47.64 33.38
N SER A 74 35.44 46.72 34.27
CA SER A 74 34.02 46.42 34.50
C SER A 74 33.86 45.64 35.80
N THR A 75 33.31 46.29 36.81
CA THR A 75 33.04 45.70 38.13
C THR A 75 31.57 45.28 38.18
N ILE A 76 31.21 44.22 37.47
CA ILE A 76 29.95 43.47 37.72
C ILE A 76 30.29 41.98 37.65
N PRO A 77 30.11 41.21 38.74
CA PRO A 77 30.31 39.77 38.72
C PRO A 77 29.17 39.10 37.93
N GLY A 78 29.37 38.93 36.62
CA GLY A 78 28.48 38.17 35.75
C GLY A 78 28.82 36.68 35.80
N THR A 79 28.21 35.94 36.72
CA THR A 79 28.19 34.47 36.70
C THR A 79 27.50 33.98 35.42
N SER A 80 28.28 33.73 34.38
CA SER A 80 27.79 33.15 33.12
C SER A 80 27.76 31.63 33.23
N SER A 81 26.76 31.12 33.94
CA SER A 81 26.43 29.70 33.99
C SER A 81 25.68 29.32 32.71
N SER A 82 26.39 29.16 31.60
CA SER A 82 25.82 28.56 30.38
C SER A 82 25.83 27.04 30.51
N THR A 83 25.07 26.54 31.49
CA THR A 83 24.69 25.14 31.59
C THR A 83 23.66 24.91 30.48
N SER A 84 24.15 24.55 29.29
CA SER A 84 23.29 24.07 28.21
C SER A 84 22.73 22.72 28.62
N SER A 85 21.62 22.73 29.37
CA SER A 85 20.94 21.53 29.87
C SER A 85 20.53 20.64 28.68
N PRO A 86 21.16 19.48 28.47
CA PRO A 86 20.80 18.55 27.40
C PRO A 86 19.51 17.77 27.70
N GLU A 87 18.78 18.11 28.77
CA GLU A 87 17.70 17.29 29.33
C GLU A 87 16.36 17.39 28.59
N LEU A 88 16.11 18.41 27.77
CA LEU A 88 14.77 18.59 27.18
C LEU A 88 14.53 17.83 25.86
N ASN A 89 15.55 17.24 25.23
CA ASN A 89 15.37 16.66 23.88
C ASN A 89 14.99 15.17 23.86
N VAL A 90 15.12 14.46 24.99
CA VAL A 90 14.88 13.00 25.05
C VAL A 90 13.37 12.65 25.16
N SER A 91 12.55 13.57 25.68
CA SER A 91 11.11 13.33 25.91
C SER A 91 10.29 13.28 24.61
N ARG A 92 10.63 14.10 23.61
CA ARG A 92 9.79 14.28 22.41
C ARG A 92 9.66 13.02 21.56
N SER A 93 10.73 12.24 21.40
CA SER A 93 10.68 11.06 20.51
C SER A 93 10.01 9.84 21.12
N GLN A 94 9.78 9.81 22.45
CA GLN A 94 8.98 8.75 23.08
C GLN A 94 7.48 8.99 22.90
N ALA A 95 7.05 10.26 22.90
CA ALA A 95 5.66 10.61 22.67
C ALA A 95 5.18 10.19 21.27
N ASP A 96 6.03 10.31 20.26
CA ASP A 96 5.69 9.97 18.87
C ASP A 96 5.41 8.46 18.66
N LEU A 97 6.17 7.59 19.34
CA LEU A 97 5.92 6.13 19.32
C LEU A 97 4.63 5.77 20.05
N GLY A 98 4.36 6.42 21.18
CA GLY A 98 3.10 6.25 21.90
C GLY A 98 1.90 6.68 21.05
N LEU A 99 2.03 7.78 20.33
CA LEU A 99 0.99 8.32 19.45
C LEU A 99 0.68 7.39 18.27
N THR A 100 1.70 6.86 17.60
CA THR A 100 1.51 5.96 16.45
C THR A 100 0.90 4.62 16.87
N ALA A 101 1.36 4.04 17.98
CA ALA A 101 0.78 2.83 18.55
C ALA A 101 -0.68 3.04 18.99
N THR A 102 -0.98 4.16 19.66
CA THR A 102 -2.36 4.49 20.08
C THR A 102 -3.28 4.71 18.89
N VAL A 103 -2.83 5.39 17.83
CA VAL A 103 -3.57 5.53 16.58
C VAL A 103 -3.88 4.18 15.95
N ALA A 104 -2.91 3.25 15.90
CA ALA A 104 -3.12 1.92 15.35
C ALA A 104 -4.19 1.13 16.14
N VAL A 105 -4.12 1.17 17.48
CA VAL A 105 -5.11 0.51 18.36
C VAL A 105 -6.49 1.14 18.22
N LEU A 106 -6.58 2.47 18.19
CA LEU A 106 -7.85 3.19 18.03
C LEU A 106 -8.48 2.92 16.66
N ALA A 107 -7.69 2.85 15.59
CA ALA A 107 -8.18 2.50 14.26
C ALA A 107 -8.76 1.08 14.21
N CYS A 108 -8.09 0.10 14.84
CA CYS A 108 -8.60 -1.26 14.96
C CYS A 108 -9.90 -1.32 15.78
N ALA A 109 -9.95 -0.62 16.91
CA ALA A 109 -11.15 -0.56 17.75
C ALA A 109 -12.32 0.10 17.00
N ALA A 110 -12.11 1.26 16.38
CA ALA A 110 -13.13 1.97 15.61
C ALA A 110 -13.71 1.12 14.47
N ALA A 111 -12.87 0.31 13.81
CA ALA A 111 -13.33 -0.62 12.79
C ALA A 111 -14.18 -1.76 13.34
N ALA A 112 -13.87 -2.26 14.55
CA ALA A 112 -14.63 -3.32 15.20
C ALA A 112 -16.03 -2.86 15.66
N VAL A 113 -16.16 -1.62 16.16
CA VAL A 113 -17.44 -1.07 16.64
C VAL A 113 -18.25 -0.38 15.53
N SER A 114 -17.83 -0.47 14.26
CA SER A 114 -18.49 0.20 13.13
C SER A 114 -18.70 1.71 13.36
N ALA A 115 -17.65 2.40 13.82
CA ALA A 115 -17.68 3.83 14.12
C ALA A 115 -18.12 4.68 12.89
N PRO A 116 -18.58 5.93 13.11
CA PRO A 116 -19.02 6.81 12.03
C PRO A 116 -17.95 6.99 10.94
N VAL A 117 -18.41 7.10 9.69
CA VAL A 117 -17.54 7.16 8.49
C VAL A 117 -16.47 8.25 8.64
N ALA A 118 -16.83 9.43 9.14
CA ALA A 118 -15.91 10.54 9.35
C ALA A 118 -14.74 10.19 10.28
N VAL A 119 -15.02 9.54 11.42
CA VAL A 119 -14.00 9.11 12.39
C VAL A 119 -13.10 8.05 11.76
N THR A 120 -13.69 7.06 11.08
CA THR A 120 -12.91 6.00 10.42
C THR A 120 -12.06 6.53 9.27
N ALA A 121 -12.47 7.59 8.57
CA ALA A 121 -11.70 8.21 7.50
C ALA A 121 -10.45 8.91 8.04
N VAL A 122 -10.59 9.70 9.11
CA VAL A 122 -9.45 10.38 9.76
C VAL A 122 -8.46 9.37 10.32
N LEU A 123 -8.93 8.35 11.06
CA LEU A 123 -8.08 7.27 11.55
C LEU A 123 -7.44 6.47 10.42
N GLY A 124 -8.16 6.26 9.32
CA GLY A 124 -7.67 5.61 8.11
C GLY A 124 -6.51 6.36 7.44
N ILE A 125 -6.57 7.69 7.40
CA ILE A 125 -5.47 8.52 6.87
C ILE A 125 -4.26 8.46 7.82
N LEU A 126 -4.48 8.56 9.13
CA LEU A 126 -3.41 8.51 10.12
C LEU A 126 -2.69 7.15 10.12
N ILE A 127 -3.43 6.03 10.09
CA ILE A 127 -2.84 4.69 10.05
C ILE A 127 -2.13 4.41 8.72
N LEU A 128 -2.54 5.06 7.63
CA LEU A 128 -1.85 4.97 6.35
C LEU A 128 -0.51 5.72 6.36
N ALA A 129 -0.47 6.88 7.02
CA ALA A 129 0.74 7.70 7.13
C ALA A 129 1.77 7.14 8.12
N ALA A 130 1.30 6.51 9.21
CA ALA A 130 2.15 6.00 10.29
C ALA A 130 3.29 5.07 9.84
N PRO A 131 3.07 3.99 9.06
CA PRO A 131 4.15 3.11 8.64
C PRO A 131 5.17 3.83 7.75
N GLY A 132 4.73 4.78 6.91
CA GLY A 132 5.64 5.58 6.09
C GLY A 132 6.58 6.44 6.93
N TYR A 133 6.06 7.07 7.98
CA TYR A 133 6.86 7.86 8.93
C TYR A 133 7.85 6.97 9.71
N LEU A 134 7.37 5.86 10.29
CA LEU A 134 8.19 4.95 11.11
C LEU A 134 9.29 4.27 10.30
N LEU A 135 8.98 3.78 9.08
CA LEU A 135 10.01 3.23 8.20
C LEU A 135 11.01 4.30 7.76
N GLY A 136 10.56 5.54 7.53
CA GLY A 136 11.45 6.66 7.23
C GLY A 136 12.48 6.89 8.34
N GLU A 137 12.01 6.92 9.60
CA GLU A 137 12.90 7.04 10.78
C GLU A 137 13.79 5.80 10.95
N LEU A 138 13.26 4.59 10.69
CA LEU A 138 14.04 3.35 10.80
C LEU A 138 15.18 3.28 9.78
N LEU A 139 14.89 3.60 8.52
CA LEU A 139 15.80 3.45 7.38
C LEU A 139 16.82 4.59 7.30
N PHE A 140 16.38 5.82 7.52
CA PHE A 140 17.20 7.01 7.28
C PHE A 140 17.64 7.73 8.57
N GLY A 141 17.01 7.41 9.70
CA GLY A 141 17.32 8.04 10.98
C GLY A 141 17.16 9.57 10.94
N ALA A 142 18.05 10.27 11.65
CA ALA A 142 18.08 11.73 11.68
C ALA A 142 18.82 12.37 10.50
N ALA A 143 19.28 11.58 9.52
CA ALA A 143 20.14 12.10 8.44
C ALA A 143 19.37 12.94 7.40
N ILE A 144 18.04 12.86 7.39
CA ILE A 144 17.18 13.57 6.44
C ILE A 144 16.36 14.60 7.19
N GLU A 145 16.60 15.88 6.89
CA GLU A 145 15.89 17.01 7.50
C GLU A 145 14.88 17.64 6.53
N GLY A 146 13.84 18.25 7.08
CA GLY A 146 12.88 19.07 6.32
C GLY A 146 12.01 18.32 5.32
N LEU A 147 11.87 18.91 4.11
CA LEU A 147 10.95 18.45 3.05
C LEU A 147 11.30 17.08 2.48
N GLU A 148 12.58 16.71 2.47
CA GLU A 148 13.01 15.39 1.98
C GLU A 148 12.43 14.28 2.86
N ARG A 149 12.37 14.49 4.19
CA ARG A 149 11.78 13.54 5.13
C ARG A 149 10.30 13.34 4.85
N VAL A 150 9.58 14.41 4.55
CA VAL A 150 8.14 14.36 4.22
C VAL A 150 7.91 13.61 2.91
N ALA A 151 8.71 13.88 1.88
CA ALA A 151 8.61 13.20 0.59
C ALA A 151 8.90 11.70 0.71
N VAL A 152 9.95 11.33 1.44
CA VAL A 152 10.32 9.93 1.67
C VAL A 152 9.24 9.22 2.49
N ALA A 153 8.75 9.83 3.57
CA ALA A 153 7.69 9.26 4.40
C ALA A 153 6.39 9.06 3.59
N ALA A 154 6.00 10.04 2.77
CA ALA A 154 4.83 9.94 1.90
C ALA A 154 4.99 8.84 0.84
N GLY A 155 6.17 8.74 0.22
CA GLY A 155 6.48 7.67 -0.73
C GLY A 155 6.38 6.28 -0.10
N LEU A 156 6.95 6.11 1.10
CA LEU A 156 6.86 4.86 1.85
C LEU A 156 5.42 4.54 2.29
N ALA A 157 4.66 5.54 2.73
CA ALA A 157 3.24 5.39 3.11
C ALA A 157 2.37 4.86 1.96
N LEU A 158 2.74 5.14 0.71
CA LEU A 158 2.06 4.61 -0.48
C LEU A 158 2.61 3.25 -0.93
N CYS A 159 3.93 3.09 -0.94
CA CYS A 159 4.56 1.85 -1.41
C CYS A 159 4.23 0.65 -0.52
N VAL A 160 4.22 0.86 0.79
CA VAL A 160 4.01 -0.18 1.79
C VAL A 160 2.65 -0.89 1.66
N PRO A 161 1.50 -0.18 1.61
CA PRO A 161 0.21 -0.80 1.39
C PRO A 161 0.11 -1.53 0.04
N ILE A 162 0.70 -0.97 -1.02
CA ILE A 162 0.67 -1.59 -2.36
C ILE A 162 1.41 -2.93 -2.35
N LEU A 163 2.63 -2.96 -1.81
CA LEU A 163 3.42 -4.18 -1.71
C LEU A 163 2.79 -5.18 -0.73
N GLY A 164 2.29 -4.69 0.41
CA GLY A 164 1.60 -5.53 1.40
C GLY A 164 0.34 -6.19 0.83
N GLY A 165 -0.48 -5.43 0.12
CA GLY A 165 -1.67 -5.94 -0.57
C GLY A 165 -1.32 -6.97 -1.65
N LEU A 166 -0.24 -6.74 -2.41
CA LEU A 166 0.23 -7.69 -3.43
C LEU A 166 0.72 -9.01 -2.80
N ILE A 167 1.44 -8.93 -1.67
CA ILE A 167 1.90 -10.11 -0.93
C ILE A 167 0.70 -10.89 -0.36
N LEU A 168 -0.30 -10.20 0.23
CA LEU A 168 -1.54 -10.84 0.70
C LEU A 168 -2.29 -11.53 -0.43
N TYR A 169 -2.39 -10.87 -1.59
CA TYR A 169 -3.03 -11.43 -2.77
C TYR A 169 -2.30 -12.70 -3.26
N ALA A 170 -0.97 -12.64 -3.35
CA ALA A 170 -0.15 -13.78 -3.74
C ALA A 170 -0.25 -14.95 -2.74
N ALA A 171 -0.51 -14.66 -1.46
CA ALA A 171 -0.77 -15.66 -0.42
C ALA A 171 -2.20 -16.25 -0.48
N GLY A 172 -3.04 -15.82 -1.43
CA GLY A 172 -4.44 -16.27 -1.54
C GLY A 172 -5.36 -15.67 -0.48
N VAL A 173 -4.89 -14.68 0.29
CA VAL A 173 -5.70 -13.99 1.29
C VAL A 173 -6.58 -12.97 0.57
N GLN A 174 -7.90 -13.12 0.70
CA GLN A 174 -8.84 -12.18 0.10
C GLN A 174 -8.69 -10.78 0.74
N LEU A 175 -8.54 -9.75 -0.09
CA LEU A 175 -8.38 -8.34 0.31
C LEU A 175 -9.70 -7.76 0.84
N HIS A 176 -10.07 -8.13 2.06
CA HIS A 176 -11.19 -7.52 2.78
C HIS A 176 -10.74 -6.27 3.54
N ARG A 177 -11.69 -5.45 3.98
CA ARG A 177 -11.40 -4.27 4.83
C ARG A 177 -10.61 -4.64 6.08
N ALA A 178 -10.94 -5.78 6.70
CA ALA A 178 -10.27 -6.28 7.90
C ALA A 178 -8.80 -6.67 7.63
N THR A 179 -8.51 -7.30 6.49
CA THR A 179 -7.13 -7.71 6.16
C THR A 179 -6.25 -6.50 5.85
N TRP A 180 -6.78 -5.47 5.20
CA TRP A 180 -6.10 -4.20 5.00
C TRP A 180 -5.76 -3.50 6.32
N LEU A 181 -6.74 -3.40 7.22
CA LEU A 181 -6.52 -2.81 8.54
C LEU A 181 -5.52 -3.62 9.36
N GLY A 182 -5.64 -4.94 9.37
CA GLY A 182 -4.70 -5.84 10.05
C GLY A 182 -3.27 -5.69 9.52
N LEU A 183 -3.10 -5.56 8.20
CA LEU A 183 -1.80 -5.33 7.59
C LEU A 183 -1.18 -4.00 8.01
N LEU A 184 -1.93 -2.89 7.94
CA LEU A 184 -1.43 -1.57 8.29
C LEU A 184 -1.15 -1.45 9.80
N ALA A 185 -2.07 -1.93 10.64
CA ALA A 185 -1.90 -1.92 12.09
C ALA A 185 -0.73 -2.82 12.52
N GLY A 186 -0.68 -4.05 12.00
CA GLY A 186 0.38 -5.00 12.31
C GLY A 186 1.75 -4.49 11.91
N LEU A 187 1.87 -3.86 10.74
CA LEU A 187 3.13 -3.29 10.28
C LEU A 187 3.56 -2.07 11.11
N THR A 188 2.61 -1.20 11.48
CA THR A 188 2.88 -0.04 12.35
C THR A 188 3.43 -0.51 13.70
N LEU A 189 2.73 -1.46 14.35
CA LEU A 189 3.15 -2.04 15.62
C LEU A 189 4.49 -2.79 15.51
N ALA A 190 4.74 -3.49 14.41
CA ALA A 190 6.03 -4.14 14.18
C ALA A 190 7.16 -3.10 14.06
N CYS A 191 6.94 -2.00 13.34
CA CYS A 191 7.92 -0.91 13.24
C CYS A 191 8.18 -0.25 14.60
N ASP A 192 7.12 0.03 15.36
CA ASP A 192 7.22 0.56 16.73
C ASP A 192 8.03 -0.38 17.65
N LEU A 193 7.75 -1.68 17.59
CA LEU A 193 8.46 -2.67 18.39
C LEU A 193 9.95 -2.74 18.02
N VAL A 194 10.27 -2.69 16.73
CA VAL A 194 11.66 -2.66 16.25
C VAL A 194 12.37 -1.38 16.71
N LEU A 195 11.71 -0.22 16.64
CA LEU A 195 12.27 1.05 17.13
C LEU A 195 12.49 1.02 18.65
N LEU A 196 11.53 0.50 19.42
CA LEU A 196 11.66 0.32 20.87
C LEU A 196 12.80 -0.64 21.22
N TRP A 197 12.93 -1.76 20.52
CA TRP A 197 14.00 -2.73 20.75
C TRP A 197 15.37 -2.14 20.41
N ARG A 198 15.47 -1.39 19.31
CA ARG A 198 16.70 -0.69 18.93
C ARG A 198 17.10 0.34 19.99
N ARG A 199 16.14 1.10 20.52
CA ARG A 199 16.37 2.09 21.60
C ARG A 199 16.81 1.41 22.91
N ARG A 200 16.14 0.33 23.32
CA ARG A 200 16.50 -0.42 24.55
C ARG A 200 17.86 -1.08 24.48
N SER A 201 18.27 -1.54 23.30
CA SER A 201 19.53 -2.26 23.15
C SER A 201 20.77 -1.41 23.42
N GLY A 202 20.63 -0.09 23.66
CA GLY A 202 21.75 0.82 23.89
C GLY A 202 22.70 0.92 22.69
N ARG A 203 22.46 0.14 21.63
CA ARG A 203 23.05 0.23 20.31
C ARG A 203 22.45 1.43 19.60
N ALA A 204 22.66 2.60 20.19
CA ALA A 204 23.04 3.77 19.42
C ALA A 204 24.43 3.53 18.80
N ALA A 205 24.60 2.39 18.11
CA ALA A 205 25.43 2.39 16.94
C ALA A 205 24.69 3.37 16.03
N SER A 206 25.13 4.63 16.06
CA SER A 206 25.09 5.44 14.87
C SER A 206 25.53 4.49 13.78
N PHE A 207 24.56 4.05 12.97
CA PHE A 207 24.91 3.47 11.70
C PHE A 207 25.62 4.65 11.07
N GLY A 208 26.95 4.59 11.11
CA GLY A 208 27.85 5.54 10.50
C GLY A 208 27.67 5.36 9.02
N TRP A 209 26.48 5.68 8.53
CA TRP A 209 26.26 6.12 7.18
C TRP A 209 26.94 7.48 7.20
N ALA A 210 28.28 7.43 7.12
CA ALA A 210 29.07 8.55 6.69
C ALA A 210 28.30 9.12 5.51
N PRO A 211 27.95 10.42 5.51
CA PRO A 211 27.07 11.04 4.53
C PRO A 211 27.66 10.79 3.15
N ARG A 212 27.29 9.64 2.58
CA ARG A 212 27.63 9.25 1.24
C ARG A 212 26.69 10.12 0.46
N ARG A 213 27.21 11.28 0.03
CA ARG A 213 26.57 12.15 -0.94
C ARG A 213 25.92 11.22 -1.95
N LEU A 214 24.60 11.10 -1.85
CA LEU A 214 23.84 10.20 -2.72
C LEU A 214 24.19 10.66 -4.12
N PRO A 215 24.91 9.85 -4.92
CA PRO A 215 25.31 10.29 -6.24
C PRO A 215 24.03 10.67 -6.96
N ARG A 216 24.01 11.86 -7.59
CA ARG A 216 22.83 12.44 -8.26
C ARG A 216 22.06 11.44 -9.13
N ARG A 217 22.76 10.41 -9.62
CA ARG A 217 22.22 9.24 -10.32
C ARG A 217 21.10 8.49 -9.56
N HIS A 218 21.19 8.33 -8.24
CA HIS A 218 20.14 7.67 -7.46
C HIS A 218 18.91 8.54 -7.28
N ALA A 219 19.08 9.86 -7.08
CA ALA A 219 17.97 10.79 -7.06
C ALA A 219 17.24 10.83 -8.42
N MET A 220 17.99 10.83 -9.53
CA MET A 220 17.42 10.70 -10.88
C MET A 220 16.70 9.37 -11.09
N ALA A 221 17.28 8.25 -10.65
CA ALA A 221 16.66 6.93 -10.76
C ALA A 221 15.36 6.84 -9.94
N PHE A 222 15.36 7.42 -8.74
CA PHE A 222 14.17 7.49 -7.90
C PHE A 222 13.09 8.38 -8.52
N GLY A 223 13.47 9.56 -9.03
CA GLY A 223 12.55 10.43 -9.77
C GLY A 223 11.94 9.74 -10.99
N ALA A 224 12.74 8.99 -11.75
CA ALA A 224 12.25 8.18 -12.87
C ALA A 224 11.27 7.08 -12.40
N ALA A 225 11.58 6.39 -11.30
CA ALA A 225 10.68 5.38 -10.75
C ALA A 225 9.33 5.96 -10.32
N VAL A 226 9.33 7.13 -9.66
CA VAL A 226 8.09 7.85 -9.29
C VAL A 226 7.32 8.28 -10.54
N ALA A 227 8.00 8.84 -11.55
CA ALA A 227 7.36 9.23 -12.81
C ALA A 227 6.70 8.02 -13.51
N ILE A 228 7.38 6.89 -13.58
CA ILE A 228 6.84 5.63 -14.16
C ILE A 228 5.62 5.17 -13.36
N ALA A 229 5.68 5.20 -12.02
CA ALA A 229 4.56 4.80 -11.18
C ALA A 229 3.34 5.72 -11.38
N VAL A 230 3.54 7.03 -11.43
CA VAL A 230 2.47 8.01 -11.71
C VAL A 230 1.88 7.78 -13.10
N CYS A 231 2.71 7.57 -14.13
CA CYS A 231 2.26 7.24 -15.47
C CYS A 231 1.46 5.92 -15.50
N ALA A 232 1.91 4.88 -14.81
CA ALA A 232 1.21 3.59 -14.75
C ALA A 232 -0.17 3.73 -14.11
N VAL A 233 -0.27 4.47 -13.00
CA VAL A 233 -1.56 4.78 -12.35
C VAL A 233 -2.44 5.64 -13.27
N GLY A 234 -1.86 6.62 -13.96
CA GLY A 234 -2.55 7.45 -14.93
C GLY A 234 -3.15 6.63 -16.07
N ILE A 235 -2.37 5.71 -16.65
CA ILE A 235 -2.83 4.79 -17.70
C ILE A 235 -3.91 3.85 -17.18
N ALA A 236 -3.75 3.30 -15.97
CA ALA A 236 -4.76 2.44 -15.36
C ALA A 236 -6.09 3.18 -15.15
N ARG A 237 -6.03 4.46 -14.72
CA ARG A 237 -7.22 5.31 -14.57
C ARG A 237 -7.84 5.70 -15.92
N ALA A 238 -7.01 6.08 -16.89
CA ALA A 238 -7.47 6.41 -18.24
C ALA A 238 -8.13 5.20 -18.90
N GLY A 239 -7.61 3.99 -18.69
CA GLY A 239 -8.21 2.75 -19.16
C GLY A 239 -9.63 2.53 -18.62
N VAL A 240 -9.91 2.90 -17.37
CA VAL A 240 -11.26 2.84 -16.79
C VAL A 240 -12.21 3.86 -17.44
N VAL A 241 -11.70 5.05 -17.81
CA VAL A 241 -12.51 6.10 -18.47
C VAL A 241 -12.75 5.77 -19.96
N TRP A 242 -11.77 5.17 -20.63
CA TRP A 242 -11.81 4.91 -22.08
C TRP A 242 -12.39 3.56 -22.46
N GLN A 243 -12.48 2.63 -21.51
CA GLN A 243 -13.39 1.50 -21.66
C GLN A 243 -14.80 2.08 -21.74
N HIS A 244 -15.25 2.33 -22.97
CA HIS A 244 -16.67 2.37 -23.32
C HIS A 244 -17.21 1.01 -22.92
N TYR A 245 -17.56 0.87 -21.64
CA TYR A 245 -18.26 -0.30 -21.16
C TYR A 245 -19.51 -0.37 -22.02
N PRO A 246 -19.67 -1.39 -22.89
CA PRO A 246 -20.94 -1.60 -23.54
C PRO A 246 -21.92 -1.70 -22.39
N GLY A 247 -22.81 -0.72 -22.27
CA GLY A 247 -23.48 -0.47 -21.00
C GLY A 247 -24.16 -1.74 -20.52
N PHE A 248 -24.28 -1.92 -19.21
CA PHE A 248 -24.66 -3.19 -18.62
C PHE A 248 -26.00 -3.10 -17.88
N THR A 249 -26.73 -4.19 -17.85
CA THR A 249 -27.93 -4.30 -16.99
C THR A 249 -27.58 -5.10 -15.76
N GLN A 250 -27.86 -4.60 -14.57
CA GLN A 250 -27.71 -5.37 -13.34
C GLN A 250 -28.99 -6.16 -13.09
N LEU A 251 -28.83 -7.42 -12.67
CA LEU A 251 -29.90 -8.28 -12.18
C LEU A 251 -29.44 -8.78 -10.81
N TRP A 252 -30.25 -8.58 -9.78
CA TRP A 252 -29.97 -9.10 -8.46
C TRP A 252 -31.18 -9.76 -7.84
N LEU A 253 -30.88 -10.71 -6.96
CA LEU A 253 -31.83 -11.44 -6.17
C LEU A 253 -31.23 -11.52 -4.76
N VAL A 254 -31.93 -11.00 -3.76
CA VAL A 254 -31.45 -10.95 -2.37
C VAL A 254 -32.59 -11.39 -1.44
N ARG A 255 -32.32 -12.25 -0.47
CA ARG A 255 -33.30 -12.59 0.57
C ARG A 255 -33.49 -11.44 1.53
N SER A 256 -34.72 -11.15 1.91
CA SER A 256 -34.98 -10.15 2.95
C SER A 256 -34.59 -10.71 4.32
N GLN A 257 -33.75 -10.00 5.08
CA GLN A 257 -33.17 -10.50 6.34
C GLN A 257 -34.18 -10.66 7.50
N GLY A 258 -35.43 -10.22 7.36
CA GLY A 258 -36.47 -10.37 8.40
C GLY A 258 -37.64 -11.28 8.03
N ASN A 259 -37.68 -11.78 6.79
CA ASN A 259 -38.79 -12.61 6.32
C ASN A 259 -38.24 -13.64 5.34
N ALA A 260 -38.04 -14.87 5.83
CA ALA A 260 -37.53 -15.99 5.03
C ALA A 260 -38.40 -16.30 3.80
N ALA A 261 -39.65 -15.83 3.80
CA ALA A 261 -40.59 -15.99 2.70
C ALA A 261 -40.60 -14.81 1.73
N SER A 262 -39.73 -13.79 1.83
CA SER A 262 -39.67 -12.71 0.84
C SER A 262 -38.27 -12.54 0.24
N VAL A 263 -38.26 -12.32 -1.08
CA VAL A 263 -37.03 -12.12 -1.85
C VAL A 263 -37.15 -10.81 -2.59
N ASN A 264 -36.15 -9.95 -2.44
CA ASN A 264 -36.00 -8.70 -3.17
C ASN A 264 -35.35 -9.00 -4.52
N LEU A 265 -36.13 -8.79 -5.57
CA LEU A 265 -35.71 -8.93 -6.96
C LEU A 265 -35.59 -7.53 -7.55
N GLY A 266 -34.48 -7.23 -8.23
CA GLY A 266 -34.33 -5.96 -8.92
C GLY A 266 -33.52 -6.05 -10.22
N VAL A 267 -33.80 -5.09 -11.09
CA VAL A 267 -33.16 -4.89 -12.39
C VAL A 267 -32.82 -3.42 -12.54
N ALA A 268 -31.57 -3.10 -12.86
CA ALA A 268 -31.14 -1.73 -13.19
C ALA A 268 -30.52 -1.69 -14.57
N ASN A 269 -30.90 -0.70 -15.39
CA ASN A 269 -30.39 -0.54 -16.74
C ASN A 269 -29.29 0.52 -16.79
N HIS A 270 -28.07 0.16 -17.18
CA HIS A 270 -26.96 1.09 -17.45
C HIS A 270 -26.44 0.92 -18.89
N GLU A 271 -27.30 0.52 -19.83
CA GLU A 271 -26.93 0.29 -21.24
C GLU A 271 -26.68 1.58 -22.06
N GLY A 272 -26.88 2.76 -21.48
CA GLY A 272 -26.82 4.04 -22.20
C GLY A 272 -28.08 4.36 -23.02
N LYS A 273 -29.05 3.44 -23.09
CA LYS A 273 -30.31 3.60 -23.83
C LYS A 273 -31.49 2.91 -23.14
N THR A 274 -32.70 3.33 -23.48
CA THR A 274 -33.92 2.64 -23.05
C THR A 274 -33.98 1.24 -23.65
N ALA A 275 -34.18 0.24 -22.79
CA ALA A 275 -34.22 -1.16 -23.18
C ALA A 275 -35.47 -1.85 -22.63
N ARG A 276 -35.96 -2.84 -23.37
CA ARG A 276 -37.14 -3.64 -23.01
C ARG A 276 -36.68 -5.02 -22.57
N TYR A 277 -37.16 -5.46 -21.42
CA TYR A 277 -36.79 -6.73 -20.81
C TYR A 277 -38.02 -7.56 -20.49
N ARG A 278 -37.83 -8.88 -20.47
CA ARG A 278 -38.77 -9.83 -19.88
C ARG A 278 -38.08 -10.54 -18.74
N LEU A 279 -38.58 -10.34 -17.53
CA LEU A 279 -38.08 -10.97 -16.32
C LEU A 279 -38.96 -12.18 -16.00
N VAL A 280 -38.35 -13.35 -15.81
CA VAL A 280 -39.07 -14.59 -15.49
C VAL A 280 -38.50 -15.16 -14.19
N LEU A 281 -39.35 -15.21 -13.16
CA LEU A 281 -39.05 -15.85 -11.89
C LEU A 281 -39.44 -17.32 -11.98
N LEU A 282 -38.48 -18.21 -11.72
CA LEU A 282 -38.70 -19.65 -11.63
C LEU A 282 -38.54 -20.13 -10.19
N ARG A 283 -39.50 -20.95 -9.73
CA ARG A 283 -39.46 -21.67 -8.45
C ARG A 283 -39.41 -23.15 -8.73
N ASN A 284 -38.40 -23.84 -8.22
CA ASN A 284 -38.19 -25.26 -8.50
C ASN A 284 -38.31 -25.57 -10.02
N PHE A 285 -37.69 -24.72 -10.85
CA PHE A 285 -37.73 -24.77 -12.32
C PHE A 285 -39.08 -24.52 -13.00
N ARG A 286 -40.15 -24.24 -12.26
CA ARG A 286 -41.45 -23.85 -12.82
C ARG A 286 -41.62 -22.32 -12.81
N PRO A 287 -42.19 -21.70 -13.86
CA PRO A 287 -42.42 -20.26 -13.87
C PRO A 287 -43.44 -19.88 -12.78
N ALA A 288 -43.04 -18.98 -11.89
CA ALA A 288 -43.85 -18.48 -10.79
C ALA A 288 -44.32 -17.04 -11.00
N GLY A 289 -43.68 -16.29 -11.90
CA GLY A 289 -44.07 -14.93 -12.25
C GLY A 289 -43.28 -14.43 -13.46
N SER A 290 -43.87 -13.51 -14.21
CA SER A 290 -43.18 -12.83 -15.30
C SER A 290 -43.59 -11.37 -15.41
N TRP A 291 -42.63 -10.51 -15.74
CA TRP A 291 -42.85 -9.07 -15.89
C TRP A 291 -42.18 -8.56 -17.16
N ASN A 292 -42.89 -7.72 -17.90
CA ASN A 292 -42.32 -6.96 -19.01
C ASN A 292 -41.92 -5.58 -18.50
N LEU A 293 -40.65 -5.23 -18.68
CA LEU A 293 -40.05 -4.00 -18.16
C LEU A 293 -39.57 -3.15 -19.33
N THR A 294 -39.82 -1.84 -19.26
CA THR A 294 -39.19 -0.85 -20.14
C THR A 294 -38.41 0.09 -19.23
N LEU A 295 -37.08 0.01 -19.26
CA LEU A 295 -36.22 0.78 -18.37
C LEU A 295 -35.38 1.76 -19.17
N ALA A 296 -35.48 3.05 -18.84
CA ALA A 296 -34.55 4.07 -19.32
C ALA A 296 -33.14 3.83 -18.76
N ASN A 297 -32.12 4.47 -19.35
CA ASN A 297 -30.77 4.43 -18.80
C ASN A 297 -30.74 5.03 -17.38
N GLY A 298 -30.12 4.34 -16.44
CA GLY A 298 -30.10 4.67 -15.01
C GLY A 298 -31.36 4.24 -14.23
N GLN A 299 -32.41 3.76 -14.91
CA GLN A 299 -33.66 3.38 -14.23
C GLN A 299 -33.54 2.01 -13.56
N THR A 300 -34.14 1.91 -12.38
CA THR A 300 -34.20 0.68 -11.59
C THR A 300 -35.65 0.25 -11.37
N TRP A 301 -35.90 -1.06 -11.46
CA TRP A 301 -37.15 -1.70 -11.08
C TRP A 301 -36.89 -2.73 -9.99
N HIS A 302 -37.78 -2.81 -9.00
CA HIS A 302 -37.69 -3.79 -7.92
C HIS A 302 -39.07 -4.31 -7.51
N ARG A 303 -39.12 -5.57 -7.06
CA ARG A 303 -40.30 -6.21 -6.47
C ARG A 303 -39.87 -7.21 -5.39
N SER A 304 -40.75 -7.42 -4.42
CA SER A 304 -40.54 -8.35 -3.31
C SER A 304 -41.59 -9.45 -3.31
N PRO A 305 -41.61 -10.37 -4.29
CA PRO A 305 -42.57 -11.46 -4.30
C PRO A 305 -42.36 -12.39 -3.09
N SER A 306 -43.46 -12.88 -2.53
CA SER A 306 -43.41 -13.91 -1.49
C SER A 306 -42.91 -15.22 -2.08
N SER A 307 -41.75 -15.71 -1.66
CA SER A 307 -41.15 -16.95 -2.11
C SER A 307 -41.20 -18.03 -1.04
N SER A 308 -42.14 -18.97 -1.20
CA SER A 308 -42.05 -20.30 -0.59
C SER A 308 -41.33 -21.23 -1.58
N GLY A 309 -40.10 -21.63 -1.28
CA GLY A 309 -39.35 -22.53 -2.16
C GLY A 309 -37.88 -22.68 -1.80
N ARG A 310 -37.37 -23.90 -1.97
CA ARG A 310 -35.97 -24.24 -1.69
C ARG A 310 -35.04 -23.70 -2.77
N ARG A 311 -35.50 -23.56 -4.02
CA ARG A 311 -34.69 -23.05 -5.13
C ARG A 311 -35.44 -21.98 -5.91
N ILE A 312 -34.85 -20.79 -5.94
CA ILE A 312 -35.41 -19.63 -6.64
C ILE A 312 -34.38 -19.20 -7.67
N SER A 313 -34.81 -19.06 -8.92
CA SER A 313 -33.96 -18.55 -9.98
C SER A 313 -34.69 -17.54 -10.83
N VAL A 314 -33.95 -16.60 -11.40
CA VAL A 314 -34.50 -15.53 -12.21
C VAL A 314 -33.73 -15.45 -13.51
N LYS A 315 -34.48 -15.46 -14.61
CA LYS A 315 -33.96 -15.25 -15.96
C LYS A 315 -34.43 -13.89 -16.46
N LEU A 316 -33.49 -13.09 -16.92
CA LEU A 316 -33.76 -11.83 -17.59
C LEU A 316 -33.49 -12.02 -19.08
N TYR A 317 -34.48 -11.73 -19.90
CA TYR A 317 -34.40 -11.74 -21.36
C TYR A 317 -34.45 -10.32 -21.89
N LYS A 318 -33.72 -10.04 -22.96
CA LYS A 318 -33.69 -8.72 -23.61
C LYS A 318 -34.53 -8.78 -24.87
N LEU A 319 -35.66 -8.07 -24.89
CA LEU A 319 -36.60 -8.14 -26.00
C LEU A 319 -36.00 -7.50 -27.27
N PRO A 320 -36.26 -8.06 -28.46
CA PRO A 320 -37.19 -9.17 -28.74
C PRO A 320 -36.60 -10.58 -28.53
N GLU A 321 -35.32 -10.71 -28.18
CA GLU A 321 -34.64 -12.01 -28.05
C GLU A 321 -35.07 -12.75 -26.78
N LEU A 322 -35.81 -13.86 -26.97
CA LEU A 322 -36.28 -14.75 -25.88
C LEU A 322 -35.57 -16.11 -25.87
N ALA A 323 -34.79 -16.42 -26.91
CA ALA A 323 -34.09 -17.70 -27.03
C ALA A 323 -32.99 -17.86 -25.97
N HIS A 324 -32.26 -16.77 -25.69
CA HIS A 324 -31.15 -16.75 -24.76
C HIS A 324 -31.45 -15.84 -23.57
N SER A 325 -31.22 -16.34 -22.36
CA SER A 325 -31.26 -15.48 -21.18
C SER A 325 -30.09 -14.51 -21.24
N TYR A 326 -30.40 -13.21 -21.23
CA TYR A 326 -29.40 -12.16 -21.16
C TYR A 326 -28.64 -12.22 -19.83
N ARG A 327 -29.35 -12.45 -18.72
CA ARG A 327 -28.76 -12.68 -17.39
C ARG A 327 -29.53 -13.71 -16.58
N TYR A 328 -28.84 -14.34 -15.64
CA TYR A 328 -29.39 -15.36 -14.77
C TYR A 328 -28.80 -15.23 -13.37
N VAL A 329 -29.66 -15.34 -12.35
CA VAL A 329 -29.26 -15.41 -10.93
C VAL A 329 -30.10 -16.48 -10.26
N ALA A 330 -29.48 -17.29 -9.40
CA ALA A 330 -30.17 -18.27 -8.58
C ALA A 330 -29.69 -18.22 -7.13
N ILE A 331 -30.60 -18.50 -6.22
CA ILE A 331 -30.31 -18.70 -4.80
C ILE A 331 -30.82 -20.09 -4.45
N ASP A 332 -29.90 -20.93 -3.98
CA ASP A 332 -30.20 -22.22 -3.39
C ASP A 332 -30.46 -22.04 -1.89
N GLY A 333 -31.50 -22.67 -1.38
CA GLY A 333 -31.98 -22.49 -0.02
C GLY A 333 -31.26 -23.29 1.05
N SER A 334 -29.96 -23.51 0.88
CA SER A 334 -29.15 -24.34 1.78
C SER A 334 -28.61 -23.59 3.01
N GLY A 335 -28.98 -22.33 3.24
CA GLY A 335 -28.32 -21.45 4.22
C GLY A 335 -28.91 -21.36 5.63
N ALA A 336 -29.80 -22.26 6.06
CA ALA A 336 -30.26 -22.27 7.46
C ALA A 336 -30.61 -23.71 7.90
N GLN A 337 -29.64 -24.38 8.51
CA GLN A 337 -29.88 -25.32 9.61
C GLN A 337 -29.21 -24.72 10.84
#